data_AF-A0AAV9NVU2-F1
#
_entry.id   AF-A0AAV9NVU2-F1
#
_cell.length_a   1.000
_cell.length_b   1.000
_cell.length_c   1.000
_cell.angle_alpha   90.00
_cell.angle_beta   90.00
_cell.angle_gamma   90.00
#
_symmetry.space_group_name_H-M   'P 1'
#
loop_
_entity.id
_entity.type
_entity.pdbx_description
1 polymer ?
#
loop_
_entity_poly.entity_id
_entity_poly.type
_entity_poly.pdbx_seq_one_letter_code
_entity_poly.pdbx_strand_id
1 'polypeptide(L)'
;MNQYLTLVLKSAGYGSFTTNLLTIPAYCIFILNLLFWCFLSEKINERFLLCTISQIWVLPLLIALETLPITRSPWATWILSVLIYAMPYVHPLIVAITSRNAGTVRTRTVASALYNMMVQPSNIIGSNIYRTPDSPFYFTGNKVLIGLVCHNICLFVGAKVFYVTVNRRRERTWNAMTKSEKEDYLSTTTDKGNKRLDFQFAH
;
A
#
# COMPACT_ATOMS: atom_id res chain seq x y z
N MET A 1 9.79 -9.58 -2.24
CA MET A 1 9.79 -10.37 -0.99
C MET A 1 9.68 -11.87 -1.22
N ASN A 2 8.84 -12.37 -2.15
CA ASN A 2 8.75 -13.81 -2.46
C ASN A 2 10.13 -14.41 -2.80
N GLN A 3 10.88 -13.74 -3.69
CA GLN A 3 12.27 -14.09 -4.01
C GLN A 3 13.18 -14.07 -2.78
N TYR A 4 13.04 -13.10 -1.88
CA TYR A 4 13.85 -13.03 -0.65
C TYR A 4 13.57 -14.20 0.30
N LEU A 5 12.30 -14.56 0.52
CA LEU A 5 11.94 -15.70 1.36
C LEU A 5 12.52 -17.01 0.80
N THR A 6 12.43 -17.21 -0.52
CA THR A 6 13.04 -18.35 -1.20
C THR A 6 14.57 -18.33 -1.13
N LEU A 7 15.20 -17.17 -1.29
CA LEU A 7 16.65 -17.01 -1.23
C LEU A 7 17.19 -17.26 0.19
N VAL A 8 16.55 -16.71 1.21
CA VAL A 8 16.90 -16.94 2.63
C VAL A 8 16.77 -18.42 2.97
N LEU A 9 15.66 -19.06 2.61
CA LEU A 9 15.43 -20.47 2.90
C LEU A 9 16.41 -21.40 2.18
N LYS A 10 16.74 -21.12 0.91
CA LYS A 10 17.78 -21.85 0.19
C LYS A 10 19.17 -21.62 0.79
N SER A 11 19.49 -20.38 1.19
CA SER A 11 20.77 -20.05 1.82
C SER A 11 20.95 -20.69 3.20
N ALA A 12 19.83 -21.00 3.88
CA ALA A 12 19.80 -21.72 5.15
C ALA A 12 19.94 -23.25 4.98
N GLY A 13 20.14 -23.76 3.75
CA GLY A 13 20.39 -25.18 3.47
C GLY A 13 19.13 -26.02 3.20
N TYR A 14 17.94 -25.42 3.13
CA TYR A 14 16.72 -26.14 2.80
C TYR A 14 16.62 -26.41 1.29
N GLY A 15 16.26 -27.66 0.93
CA GLY A 15 15.97 -28.02 -0.46
C GLY A 15 14.82 -27.19 -1.05
N SER A 16 14.75 -27.11 -2.38
CA SER A 16 13.71 -26.35 -3.10
C SER A 16 12.29 -26.79 -2.73
N PHE A 17 12.08 -28.08 -2.45
CA PHE A 17 10.78 -28.62 -2.03
C PHE A 17 10.34 -28.07 -0.67
N THR A 18 11.20 -28.18 0.35
CA THR A 18 10.94 -27.66 1.70
C THR A 18 10.78 -26.15 1.70
N THR A 19 11.58 -25.43 0.89
CA THR A 19 11.48 -23.98 0.74
C THR A 19 10.10 -23.56 0.22
N ASN A 20 9.58 -24.24 -0.81
CA ASN A 20 8.24 -23.95 -1.34
C ASN A 20 7.15 -24.26 -0.30
N LEU A 21 7.26 -25.37 0.41
CA LEU A 21 6.30 -25.74 1.46
C LEU A 21 6.22 -24.68 2.58
N LEU A 22 7.37 -24.14 2.97
CA LEU A 22 7.49 -23.10 3.99
C LEU A 22 6.94 -21.72 3.55
N THR A 23 6.54 -21.56 2.28
CA THR A 23 5.82 -20.35 1.82
C THR A 23 4.31 -20.46 2.01
N ILE A 24 3.75 -21.68 2.06
CA ILE A 24 2.30 -21.91 2.15
C ILE A 24 1.66 -21.19 3.35
N PRO A 25 2.21 -21.27 4.58
CA PRO A 25 1.63 -20.56 5.72
C PRO A 25 1.58 -19.05 5.49
N ALA A 26 2.59 -18.49 4.84
CA ALA A 26 2.64 -17.06 4.51
C ALA A 26 1.50 -16.66 3.56
N TYR A 27 1.19 -17.49 2.56
CA TYR A 27 0.05 -17.27 1.67
C TYR A 27 -1.30 -17.38 2.39
N CYS A 28 -1.47 -18.35 3.29
CA CYS A 28 -2.71 -18.50 4.05
C CYS A 28 -2.98 -17.25 4.90
N ILE A 29 -1.98 -16.77 5.65
CA ILE A 29 -2.12 -15.57 6.48
C ILE A 29 -2.32 -14.33 5.61
N PHE A 30 -1.65 -14.26 4.45
CA PHE A 30 -1.84 -13.18 3.47
C PHE A 30 -3.29 -13.11 2.96
N ILE A 31 -3.90 -14.24 2.58
CA ILE A 31 -5.29 -14.30 2.10
C ILE A 31 -6.26 -13.88 3.20
N LEU A 32 -6.06 -14.35 4.44
CA LEU A 32 -6.90 -13.97 5.57
C LEU A 32 -6.81 -12.47 5.87
N ASN A 33 -5.59 -11.91 5.87
CA ASN A 33 -5.38 -10.48 6.02
C ASN A 33 -6.06 -9.70 4.89
N LEU A 34 -5.88 -10.10 3.64
CA LEU A 34 -6.50 -9.45 2.48
C LEU A 34 -8.02 -9.34 2.65
N LEU A 35 -8.70 -10.44 2.98
CA LEU A 35 -10.15 -10.45 3.17
C LEU A 35 -10.57 -9.58 4.35
N PHE A 36 -9.87 -9.69 5.48
CA PHE A 36 -10.15 -8.92 6.69
C PHE A 36 -10.02 -7.41 6.45
N TRP A 37 -8.90 -6.95 5.89
CA TRP A 37 -8.64 -5.52 5.68
C TRP A 37 -9.50 -4.92 4.58
N CYS A 38 -9.83 -5.68 3.53
CA CYS A 38 -10.77 -5.25 2.50
C CYS A 38 -12.17 -5.02 3.10
N PHE A 39 -12.68 -6.00 3.87
CA PHE A 39 -13.95 -5.87 4.56
C PHE A 39 -13.95 -4.72 5.56
N LEU A 40 -12.89 -4.62 6.38
CA LEU A 40 -12.79 -3.57 7.38
C LEU A 40 -12.81 -2.19 6.73
N SER A 41 -12.07 -1.98 5.63
CA SER A 41 -12.00 -0.70 4.92
C SER A 41 -13.35 -0.21 4.43
N GLU A 42 -14.18 -1.09 3.89
CA GLU A 42 -15.53 -0.72 3.47
C GLU A 42 -16.42 -0.42 4.69
N LYS A 43 -16.27 -1.17 5.79
CA LYS A 43 -17.04 -0.95 7.02
C LYS A 43 -16.73 0.38 7.72
N ILE A 44 -15.45 0.75 7.81
CA ILE A 44 -15.03 2.00 8.48
C ILE A 44 -14.96 3.19 7.53
N ASN A 45 -15.11 2.97 6.22
CA ASN A 45 -15.00 3.96 5.16
C ASN A 45 -13.69 4.80 5.22
N GLU A 46 -12.61 4.19 5.71
CA GLU A 46 -11.28 4.79 5.85
C GLU A 46 -10.28 3.92 5.09
N ARG A 47 -9.49 4.54 4.21
CA ARG A 47 -8.66 3.78 3.26
C ARG A 47 -7.19 4.12 3.42
N PHE A 48 -6.83 5.40 3.52
CA PHE A 48 -5.43 5.81 3.65
C PHE A 48 -4.81 5.45 5.01
N LEU A 49 -5.59 5.50 6.10
CA LEU A 49 -5.10 5.05 7.41
C LEU A 49 -4.83 3.54 7.43
N LEU A 50 -5.70 2.74 6.80
CA LEU A 50 -5.48 1.29 6.70
C LEU A 50 -4.24 0.96 5.87
N CYS A 51 -3.97 1.73 4.81
CA CYS A 51 -2.72 1.62 4.06
C CYS A 51 -1.50 1.90 4.96
N THR A 52 -1.59 2.86 5.86
CA THR A 52 -0.52 3.19 6.80
C THR A 52 -0.27 2.07 7.81
N ILE A 53 -1.32 1.38 8.28
CA ILE A 53 -1.18 0.22 9.19
C ILE A 53 -0.31 -0.88 8.57
N SER A 54 -0.46 -1.15 7.27
CA SER A 54 0.40 -2.14 6.58
C SER A 54 1.89 -1.77 6.66
N GLN A 55 2.21 -0.48 6.60
CA GLN A 55 3.58 0.00 6.67
C GLN A 55 4.12 -0.05 8.11
N ILE A 56 3.28 0.31 9.09
CA ILE A 56 3.60 0.20 10.52
C ILE A 56 3.83 -1.25 10.94
N TRP A 57 3.14 -2.21 10.33
CA TRP A 57 3.36 -3.64 10.55
C TRP A 57 4.74 -4.10 10.04
N VAL A 58 5.13 -3.66 8.84
CA VAL A 58 6.35 -4.11 8.18
C VAL A 58 7.60 -3.45 8.77
N LEU A 59 7.50 -2.18 9.19
CA LEU A 59 8.63 -1.40 9.68
C LEU A 59 9.42 -2.06 10.83
N PRO A 60 8.80 -2.46 11.97
CA PRO A 60 9.54 -3.10 13.07
C PRO A 60 10.13 -4.46 12.66
N LEU A 61 9.49 -5.18 11.74
CA LEU A 61 9.98 -6.47 11.25
C LEU A 61 11.23 -6.30 10.37
N LEU A 62 11.25 -5.26 9.52
CA LEU A 62 12.45 -4.92 8.75
C LEU A 62 13.58 -4.41 9.64
N ILE A 63 13.27 -3.59 10.65
CA ILE A 63 14.25 -3.15 11.65
C ILE A 63 14.81 -4.35 12.41
N ALA A 64 13.97 -5.32 12.79
CA ALA A 64 14.43 -6.55 13.41
C ALA A 64 15.35 -7.35 12.48
N LEU A 65 15.00 -7.49 11.20
CA LEU A 65 15.87 -8.14 10.21
C LEU A 65 17.20 -7.40 9.99
N GLU A 66 17.23 -6.09 10.17
CA GLU A 66 18.45 -5.29 10.05
C GLU A 66 19.33 -5.35 11.31
N THR A 67 18.72 -5.40 12.49
CA THR A 67 19.43 -5.28 13.78
C THR A 67 19.82 -6.61 14.41
N LEU A 68 19.21 -7.72 13.98
CA LEU A 68 19.55 -9.05 14.51
C LEU A 68 21.00 -9.43 14.15
N PRO A 69 21.75 -10.03 15.10
CA PRO A 69 23.13 -10.42 14.86
C PRO A 69 23.25 -11.50 13.79
N ILE A 70 24.42 -11.57 13.17
CA ILE A 70 24.76 -12.58 12.14
C ILE A 70 24.61 -14.02 12.68
N THR A 71 24.75 -14.20 13.99
CA THR A 71 24.57 -15.49 14.70
C THR A 71 23.09 -15.89 14.90
N ARG A 72 22.14 -15.13 14.34
CA ARG A 72 20.71 -15.41 14.50
C ARG A 72 20.31 -16.77 13.92
N SER A 73 19.32 -17.40 14.57
CA SER A 73 18.72 -18.63 14.06
C SER A 73 18.07 -18.41 12.68
N PRO A 74 18.24 -19.35 11.72
CA PRO A 74 17.51 -19.33 10.46
C PRO A 74 15.99 -19.24 10.66
N TRP A 75 15.47 -19.82 11.73
CA TRP A 75 14.05 -19.76 12.08
C TRP A 75 13.57 -18.35 12.44
N ALA A 76 14.40 -17.55 13.13
CA ALA A 76 14.06 -16.16 13.42
C ALA A 76 13.95 -15.34 12.12
N THR A 77 14.91 -15.53 11.20
CA THR A 77 14.89 -14.89 9.88
C THR A 77 13.67 -15.33 9.07
N TRP A 78 13.31 -16.61 9.13
CA TRP A 78 12.15 -17.16 8.45
C TRP A 78 10.84 -16.58 9.00
N ILE A 79 10.62 -16.59 10.33
CA ILE A 79 9.42 -16.04 10.96
C ILE A 79 9.23 -14.57 10.58
N LEU A 80 10.28 -13.76 10.68
CA LEU A 80 10.22 -12.34 10.30
C LEU A 80 9.89 -12.17 8.82
N SER A 81 10.49 -12.97 7.94
CA SER A 81 10.23 -12.92 6.50
C SER A 81 8.80 -13.35 6.15
N VAL A 82 8.26 -14.36 6.84
CA VAL A 82 6.87 -14.80 6.72
C VAL A 82 5.90 -13.71 7.17
N LEU A 83 6.16 -13.07 8.32
CA LEU A 83 5.30 -12.00 8.84
C LEU A 83 5.33 -10.74 7.98
N ILE A 84 6.47 -10.42 7.34
CA ILE A 84 6.55 -9.33 6.37
C ILE A 84 5.77 -9.70 5.10
N TYR A 85 5.91 -10.94 4.62
CA TYR A 85 5.16 -11.38 3.44
C TYR A 85 3.65 -11.38 3.68
N ALA A 86 3.24 -11.81 4.87
CA ALA A 86 1.87 -11.90 5.31
C ALA A 86 1.29 -10.57 5.83
N MET A 87 1.92 -9.44 5.48
CA MET A 87 1.45 -8.11 5.87
C MET A 87 -0.02 -7.87 5.43
N PRO A 88 -0.72 -6.94 6.08
CA PRO A 88 -2.00 -6.41 5.59
C PRO A 88 -1.94 -6.02 4.11
N TYR A 89 -2.62 -6.78 3.24
CA TYR A 89 -2.57 -6.52 1.79
C TYR A 89 -3.60 -5.47 1.39
N VAL A 90 -3.12 -4.22 1.24
CA VAL A 90 -3.96 -3.04 0.99
C VAL A 90 -4.04 -2.65 -0.49
N HIS A 91 -3.38 -3.37 -1.38
CA HIS A 91 -3.32 -3.04 -2.81
C HIS A 91 -4.70 -2.86 -3.47
N PRO A 92 -5.72 -3.72 -3.22
CA PRO A 92 -7.04 -3.51 -3.81
C PRO A 92 -7.72 -2.22 -3.36
N LEU A 93 -7.45 -1.74 -2.13
CA LEU A 93 -7.99 -0.48 -1.63
C LEU A 93 -7.44 0.69 -2.44
N ILE A 94 -6.13 0.68 -2.76
CA ILE A 94 -5.49 1.74 -3.56
C ILE A 94 -6.04 1.77 -4.99
N VAL A 95 -6.23 0.59 -5.60
CA VAL A 95 -6.90 0.46 -6.90
C VAL A 95 -8.33 1.01 -6.83
N ALA A 96 -9.08 0.66 -5.78
CA ALA A 96 -10.45 1.11 -5.60
C ALA A 96 -10.53 2.64 -5.45
N ILE A 97 -9.62 3.27 -4.69
CA ILE A 97 -9.56 4.73 -4.54
C ILE A 97 -9.33 5.41 -5.88
N THR A 98 -8.44 4.87 -6.72
CA THR A 98 -8.17 5.40 -8.07
C THR A 98 -9.45 5.50 -8.90
N SER A 99 -10.32 4.49 -8.78
CA SER A 99 -11.62 4.49 -9.45
C SER A 99 -12.66 5.39 -8.77
N ARG A 100 -12.72 5.44 -7.43
CA ARG A 100 -13.71 6.22 -6.67
C ARG A 100 -13.46 7.73 -6.79
N ASN A 101 -12.21 8.15 -6.83
CA ASN A 101 -11.81 9.55 -6.94
C ASN A 101 -11.78 10.05 -8.39
N ALA A 102 -12.01 9.15 -9.35
CA ALA A 102 -12.18 9.51 -10.74
C ALA A 102 -13.56 10.16 -10.96
N GLY A 103 -13.55 11.43 -11.34
CA GLY A 103 -14.78 12.21 -11.50
C GLY A 103 -15.65 11.85 -12.71
N THR A 104 -15.15 11.03 -13.63
CA THR A 104 -15.86 10.62 -14.86
C THR A 104 -15.42 9.21 -15.28
N VAL A 105 -16.23 8.54 -16.11
CA VAL A 105 -15.89 7.23 -16.70
C VAL A 105 -14.57 7.30 -17.47
N ARG A 106 -14.37 8.35 -18.28
CA ARG A 106 -13.13 8.56 -19.04
C ARG A 106 -11.91 8.64 -18.11
N THR A 107 -11.98 9.48 -17.07
CA THR A 107 -10.88 9.63 -16.11
C THR A 107 -10.63 8.35 -15.32
N ARG A 108 -11.68 7.57 -15.03
CA ARG A 108 -11.56 6.30 -14.31
C ARG A 108 -10.76 5.28 -15.11
N THR A 109 -11.08 5.12 -16.39
CA THR A 109 -10.35 4.18 -17.28
C THR A 109 -8.88 4.57 -17.41
N VAL A 110 -8.60 5.85 -17.64
CA VAL A 110 -7.22 6.35 -17.77
C VAL A 110 -6.44 6.19 -16.47
N ALA A 111 -7.04 6.54 -15.33
CA ALA A 111 -6.38 6.42 -14.02
C ALA A 111 -6.05 4.96 -13.67
N SER A 112 -6.96 4.02 -13.91
CA SER A 112 -6.72 2.59 -13.69
C SER A 112 -5.62 2.03 -14.62
N ALA A 113 -5.56 2.49 -15.87
CA ALA A 113 -4.50 2.10 -16.80
C ALA A 113 -3.13 2.63 -16.34
N LEU A 114 -3.06 3.92 -15.97
CA LEU A 114 -1.85 4.54 -15.42
C LEU A 114 -1.37 3.83 -14.16
N TYR A 115 -2.29 3.50 -13.24
CA TYR A 115 -1.96 2.75 -12.04
C TYR A 115 -1.29 1.41 -12.38
N ASN A 116 -1.91 0.60 -13.25
CA ASN A 116 -1.36 -0.70 -13.64
C ASN A 116 0.00 -0.56 -14.34
N MET A 117 0.18 0.47 -15.18
CA MET A 117 1.48 0.73 -15.81
C MET A 117 2.57 1.10 -14.79
N MET A 118 2.24 1.75 -13.66
CA MET A 118 3.21 2.06 -12.61
C MET A 118 3.55 0.85 -11.72
N VAL A 119 2.63 -0.12 -11.59
CA VAL A 119 2.88 -1.36 -10.85
C VAL A 119 4.01 -2.17 -11.49
N GLN A 120 4.10 -2.22 -12.81
CA GLN A 120 5.09 -3.05 -13.50
C GLN A 120 6.55 -2.62 -13.26
N PRO A 121 6.93 -1.33 -13.42
CA PRO A 121 8.23 -0.82 -13.01
C PRO A 121 8.52 -1.06 -11.52
N SER A 122 7.52 -0.93 -10.64
CA SER A 122 7.72 -1.19 -9.21
C SER A 122 8.13 -2.64 -8.94
N ASN A 123 7.59 -3.61 -9.68
CA ASN A 123 7.96 -5.01 -9.60
C ASN A 123 9.40 -5.25 -10.11
N ILE A 124 9.80 -4.57 -11.18
CA ILE A 124 11.17 -4.64 -11.73
C ILE A 124 12.19 -4.03 -10.75
N ILE A 125 11.89 -2.87 -10.17
CA ILE A 125 12.76 -2.25 -9.16
C ILE A 125 12.84 -3.15 -7.94
N GLY A 126 11.70 -3.66 -7.47
CA GLY A 126 11.60 -4.52 -6.29
C GLY A 126 12.38 -5.84 -6.39
N SER A 127 12.45 -6.45 -7.58
CA SER A 127 13.25 -7.66 -7.79
C SER A 127 14.75 -7.41 -7.76
N ASN A 128 15.19 -6.16 -7.94
CA ASN A 128 16.60 -5.77 -7.95
C ASN A 128 17.09 -5.16 -6.62
N ILE A 129 16.22 -4.98 -5.63
CA ILE A 129 16.61 -4.46 -4.30
C ILE A 129 17.56 -5.44 -3.59
N TYR A 130 17.23 -6.73 -3.66
CA TYR A 130 18.03 -7.80 -3.06
C TYR A 130 19.11 -8.26 -4.04
N ARG A 131 20.36 -7.93 -3.74
CA ARG A 131 21.51 -8.15 -4.64
C ARG A 131 22.41 -9.27 -4.12
N THR A 132 22.96 -10.08 -5.02
CA THR A 132 23.83 -11.23 -4.70
C THR A 132 25.02 -10.89 -3.78
N PRO A 133 25.73 -9.75 -3.94
CA PRO A 133 26.86 -9.40 -3.07
C PRO A 133 26.48 -9.12 -1.60
N ASP A 134 25.19 -8.87 -1.34
CA ASP A 134 24.64 -8.57 -0.01
C ASP A 134 24.10 -9.84 0.68
N SER A 135 24.21 -11.00 0.02
CA SER A 135 23.84 -12.32 0.56
C SER A 135 24.74 -12.70 1.76
N PRO A 136 24.22 -13.42 2.78
CA PRO A 136 22.87 -13.98 2.91
C PRO A 136 21.88 -13.12 3.71
N PHE A 137 22.34 -12.03 4.32
CA PHE A 137 21.53 -11.23 5.26
C PHE A 137 20.85 -10.02 4.62
N TYR A 138 21.38 -9.57 3.48
CA TYR A 138 20.86 -8.47 2.66
C TYR A 138 20.62 -7.15 3.41
N PHE A 139 21.57 -6.74 4.25
CA PHE A 139 21.46 -5.51 5.06
C PHE A 139 21.23 -4.27 4.21
N THR A 140 21.90 -4.17 3.06
CA THR A 140 21.71 -3.03 2.14
C THR A 140 20.28 -3.02 1.59
N GLY A 141 19.77 -4.18 1.18
CA GLY A 141 18.37 -4.31 0.73
C GLY A 141 17.36 -3.93 1.81
N ASN A 142 17.57 -4.39 3.04
CA ASN A 142 16.70 -4.10 4.19
C ASN A 142 16.68 -2.60 4.52
N LYS A 143 17.84 -1.92 4.52
CA LYS A 143 17.93 -0.46 4.71
C LYS A 143 17.14 0.32 3.66
N VAL A 144 17.24 -0.08 2.38
CA VAL A 144 16.46 0.55 1.29
C VAL A 144 14.96 0.36 1.52
N LEU A 145 14.54 -0.85 1.91
CA LEU A 145 13.13 -1.13 2.21
C LEU A 145 12.61 -0.32 3.42
N ILE A 146 13.41 -0.15 4.47
CA ILE A 146 13.06 0.72 5.61
C ILE A 146 12.83 2.16 5.12
N GLY A 147 13.75 2.69 4.29
CA GLY A 147 13.59 4.02 3.69
C GLY A 147 12.30 4.15 2.87
N LEU A 148 11.99 3.14 2.04
CA LEU A 148 10.75 3.11 1.25
C LEU A 148 9.49 3.02 2.12
N VAL A 149 9.51 2.25 3.21
CA VAL A 149 8.40 2.16 4.16
C VAL A 149 8.15 3.50 4.84
N CYS A 150 9.19 4.17 5.32
CA CYS A 150 9.07 5.51 5.90
C CYS A 150 8.52 6.52 4.88
N HIS A 151 9.02 6.49 3.64
CA HIS A 151 8.50 7.33 2.56
C HIS A 151 7.01 7.07 2.28
N ASN A 152 6.60 5.80 2.23
CA ASN A 152 5.20 5.41 2.03
C ASN A 152 4.29 5.88 3.17
N ILE A 153 4.75 5.82 4.43
CA ILE A 153 3.99 6.36 5.57
C ILE A 153 3.73 7.85 5.36
N CYS A 154 4.77 8.62 5.04
CA CYS A 154 4.64 10.05 4.75
C CYS A 154 3.67 10.31 3.58
N LEU A 155 3.74 9.51 2.51
CA LEU A 155 2.86 9.63 1.35
C LEU A 155 1.39 9.34 1.71
N PHE A 156 1.10 8.26 2.44
CA PHE A 156 -0.29 7.92 2.80
C PHE A 156 -0.90 8.93 3.76
N VAL A 157 -0.14 9.38 4.77
CA VAL A 157 -0.59 10.43 5.69
C VAL A 157 -0.78 11.74 4.92
N GLY A 158 0.16 12.11 4.06
CA GLY A 158 0.07 13.30 3.22
C GLY A 158 -1.13 13.28 2.28
N ALA A 159 -1.40 12.14 1.63
CA ALA A 159 -2.57 11.94 0.78
C ALA A 159 -3.88 12.10 1.57
N LYS A 160 -3.96 11.51 2.78
CA LYS A 160 -5.13 11.69 3.65
C LYS A 160 -5.34 13.16 4.01
N VAL A 161 -4.30 13.85 4.49
CA VAL A 161 -4.38 15.27 4.84
C VAL A 161 -4.81 16.11 3.64
N PHE A 162 -4.24 15.84 2.46
CA PHE A 162 -4.61 16.52 1.22
C PHE A 162 -6.10 16.36 0.91
N TYR A 163 -6.60 15.12 0.85
CA TYR A 163 -8.01 14.88 0.51
C TYR A 163 -8.98 15.45 1.55
N VAL A 164 -8.67 15.30 2.85
CA VAL A 164 -9.49 15.88 3.93
C VAL A 164 -9.51 17.40 3.84
N THR A 165 -8.37 18.05 3.60
CA THR A 165 -8.32 19.53 3.49
C THR A 165 -9.08 20.02 2.25
N VAL A 166 -8.96 19.33 1.12
CA VAL A 166 -9.72 19.68 -0.10
C VAL A 166 -11.22 19.52 0.14
N ASN A 167 -11.66 18.39 0.73
CA ASN A 167 -13.07 18.15 1.05
C ASN A 167 -13.61 19.21 2.02
N ARG A 168 -12.89 19.52 3.11
CA ARG A 168 -13.28 20.55 4.08
C ARG A 168 -13.38 21.94 3.44
N ARG A 169 -12.46 22.29 2.54
CA ARG A 169 -12.53 23.58 1.82
C ARG A 169 -13.78 23.64 0.94
N ARG A 170 -14.06 22.57 0.19
CA ARG A 170 -15.25 22.48 -0.67
C ARG A 170 -16.54 22.52 0.13
N GLU A 171 -16.60 21.75 1.22
CA GLU A 171 -17.75 21.71 2.12
C GLU A 171 -18.03 23.08 2.74
N ARG A 172 -17.00 23.83 3.16
CA ARG A 172 -17.17 25.19 3.67
C ARG A 172 -17.75 26.14 2.63
N THR A 173 -17.20 26.12 1.41
CA THR A 173 -17.72 26.94 0.30
C THR A 173 -19.15 26.55 -0.04
N TRP A 174 -19.43 25.25 -0.18
CA TRP A 174 -20.76 24.75 -0.49
C TRP A 174 -21.78 25.08 0.60
N ASN A 175 -21.43 24.96 1.88
CA ASN A 175 -22.34 25.24 2.98
C ASN A 175 -22.57 26.73 3.22
N ALA A 176 -21.66 27.59 2.76
CA ALA A 176 -21.85 29.04 2.78
C ALA A 176 -22.83 29.53 1.69
N MET A 177 -23.07 28.75 0.64
CA MET A 177 -24.00 29.11 -0.44
C MET A 177 -25.46 28.92 -0.02
N THR A 178 -26.30 29.89 -0.38
CA THR A 178 -27.76 29.82 -0.32
C THR A 178 -28.30 28.76 -1.29
N LYS A 179 -29.57 28.37 -1.13
CA LYS A 179 -30.21 27.40 -2.03
C LYS A 179 -30.21 27.87 -3.49
N SER A 180 -30.51 29.16 -3.71
CA SER A 180 -30.52 29.75 -5.06
C SER A 180 -29.12 29.76 -5.69
N GLU A 181 -28.07 30.08 -4.93
CA GLU A 181 -26.69 30.02 -5.44
C GLU A 181 -26.24 28.60 -5.77
N LYS A 182 -26.70 27.59 -5.01
CA LYS A 182 -26.43 26.19 -5.32
C LYS A 182 -27.11 25.75 -6.62
N GLU A 183 -28.37 26.12 -6.83
CA GLU A 183 -29.09 25.84 -8.07
C GLU A 183 -28.45 26.55 -9.27
N ASP A 184 -28.07 27.82 -9.09
CA ASP A 184 -27.35 28.59 -10.11
C ASP A 184 -26.01 27.93 -10.46
N TYR A 185 -25.20 27.55 -9.47
CA TYR A 185 -23.96 26.82 -9.71
C TYR A 185 -24.21 25.49 -10.44
N LEU A 186 -25.20 24.70 -10.03
CA LEU A 186 -25.48 23.40 -10.66
C LEU A 186 -25.94 23.54 -12.12
N SER A 187 -26.60 24.66 -12.46
CA SER A 187 -27.10 24.92 -13.81
C SER A 187 -26.06 25.58 -14.74
N THR A 188 -25.14 26.38 -14.19
CA THR A 188 -24.20 27.19 -14.98
C THR A 188 -22.76 26.66 -14.95
N THR A 189 -22.39 25.79 -14.00
CA THR A 189 -20.99 25.39 -13.83
C THR A 189 -20.42 24.64 -15.03
N THR A 190 -19.19 25.01 -15.40
CA THR A 190 -18.39 24.26 -16.39
C THR A 190 -17.58 23.12 -15.75
N ASP A 191 -17.58 23.03 -14.42
CA ASP A 191 -16.80 22.02 -13.70
C ASP A 191 -17.38 20.62 -13.90
N LYS A 192 -16.51 19.67 -14.27
CA LYS A 192 -16.90 18.28 -14.54
C LYS A 192 -16.22 17.33 -13.56
N GLY A 193 -16.98 16.35 -13.10
CA GLY A 193 -16.51 15.27 -12.25
C GLY A 193 -15.91 15.75 -10.94
N ASN A 194 -14.66 15.40 -10.68
CA ASN A 194 -13.99 15.62 -9.40
C ASN A 194 -13.54 17.07 -9.19
N LYS A 195 -13.77 17.94 -10.18
CA LYS A 195 -13.57 19.39 -10.07
C LYS A 195 -14.76 20.10 -9.42
N ARG A 196 -15.96 19.50 -9.45
CA ARG A 196 -17.17 20.13 -8.91
C ARG A 196 -17.07 20.34 -7.39
N LEU A 197 -17.69 21.41 -6.90
CA LEU A 197 -17.78 21.74 -5.47
C LEU A 197 -18.56 20.70 -4.65
N ASP A 198 -19.56 20.04 -5.24
CA ASP A 198 -20.35 19.00 -4.58
C ASP A 198 -19.68 17.62 -4.60
N PHE A 199 -18.54 17.47 -5.28
CA PHE A 199 -17.77 16.22 -5.29
C PHE A 199 -16.88 16.10 -4.06
N GLN A 200 -17.06 15.00 -3.32
CA GLN A 200 -16.24 14.63 -2.16
C GLN A 200 -15.30 13.49 -2.51
N PHE A 201 -14.00 13.67 -2.26
CA PHE A 201 -13.01 12.62 -2.44
C PHE A 201 -13.14 11.55 -1.36
N ALA A 202 -13.05 10.28 -1.73
CA ALA A 202 -12.87 9.19 -0.80
C ALA A 202 -11.44 9.24 -0.23
N HIS A 203 -11.34 9.08 1.10
CA HIS A 203 -10.08 9.02 1.84
C HIS A 203 -10.06 7.85 2.84
#